data_AF-A0A8H5MST8-F1
#
_entry.id   AF-A0A8H5MST8-F1
#
_cell.length_a   1.000
_cell.length_b   1.000
_cell.length_c   1.000
_cell.angle_alpha   90.00
_cell.angle_beta   90.00
_cell.angle_gamma   90.00
#
_symmetry.space_group_name_H-M   'P 1'
#
loop_
_entity.id
_entity.type
_entity.pdbx_description
1 polymer ?
#
loop_
_entity_poly.entity_id
_entity_poly.type
_entity_poly.pdbx_seq_one_letter_code
_entity_poly.pdbx_strand_id
1 'polypeptide(L)'
;MNPNTEEVDGVLVTKCEYPPPSPEWTNSYQEMGGDEYWGEGGKVSEALESRGLSGNIKPLFAMDVESGSPFTLFELGGKFYFF
;
A
#
# COMPACT_ATOMS: atom_id res chain seq x y z
N MET A 1 -5.38 -12.77 -3.91
CA MET A 1 -6.11 -11.68 -3.22
C MET A 1 -5.34 -11.34 -1.97
N ASN A 2 -4.92 -10.09 -1.80
CA ASN A 2 -4.08 -9.67 -0.67
C ASN A 2 -4.88 -9.84 0.65
N PRO A 3 -4.35 -10.53 1.69
CA PRO A 3 -5.10 -10.77 2.92
C PRO A 3 -5.47 -9.48 3.66
N ASN A 4 -4.74 -8.40 3.39
CA ASN A 4 -4.96 -7.09 3.99
C ASN A 4 -6.07 -6.28 3.32
N THR A 5 -6.70 -6.77 2.26
CA THR A 5 -7.75 -6.04 1.53
C THR A 5 -9.15 -6.58 1.79
N GLU A 6 -10.16 -5.72 1.65
CA GLU A 6 -11.59 -6.02 1.66
C GLU A 6 -12.33 -5.24 0.56
N GLU A 7 -13.53 -5.68 0.21
CA GLU A 7 -14.36 -4.99 -0.80
C GLU A 7 -15.36 -4.07 -0.10
N VAL A 8 -15.30 -2.78 -0.43
CA VAL A 8 -16.24 -1.74 0.05
C VAL A 8 -16.83 -1.06 -1.18
N ASP A 9 -18.15 -1.15 -1.34
CA ASP A 9 -18.89 -0.57 -2.48
C ASP A 9 -18.32 -0.96 -3.87
N GLY A 10 -17.83 -2.20 -4.00
CA GLY A 10 -17.24 -2.72 -5.24
C GLY A 10 -15.78 -2.32 -5.48
N VAL A 11 -15.16 -1.58 -4.54
CA VAL A 11 -13.74 -1.20 -4.58
C VAL A 11 -12.95 -2.06 -3.60
N LEU A 12 -11.86 -2.66 -4.09
CA LEU A 12 -10.92 -3.37 -3.24
C LEU A 12 -10.05 -2.36 -2.49
N VAL A 13 -10.25 -2.23 -1.18
CA VAL A 13 -9.54 -1.29 -0.31
C VAL A 13 -8.69 -2.03 0.71
N THR A 14 -7.69 -1.36 1.28
CA THR A 14 -6.96 -1.95 2.41
C THR A 14 -7.76 -1.79 3.71
N LYS A 15 -7.92 -2.90 4.44
CA LYS A 15 -8.44 -2.98 5.80
C LYS A 15 -7.63 -2.09 6.75
N CYS A 16 -8.19 -0.97 7.19
CA CYS A 16 -7.60 -0.13 8.22
C CYS A 16 -8.69 0.53 9.08
N GLU A 17 -8.36 0.82 10.33
CA GLU A 17 -9.32 1.40 11.29
C GLU A 17 -9.22 2.93 11.37
N TYR A 18 -8.42 3.54 10.49
CA TYR A 18 -8.14 4.97 10.49
C TYR A 18 -8.44 5.57 9.13
N PRO A 19 -8.96 6.81 9.09
CA PRO A 19 -9.21 7.51 7.83
C PRO A 19 -7.88 7.88 7.14
N PRO A 20 -7.90 8.14 5.83
CA PRO A 20 -6.76 8.72 5.13
C PRO A 20 -6.32 10.04 5.79
N PRO A 21 -5.01 10.37 5.79
CA PRO A 21 -4.50 11.60 6.40
C PRO A 21 -5.10 12.89 5.83
N SER A 22 -5.44 12.89 4.53
CA SER A 22 -6.10 13.97 3.82
C SER A 22 -6.85 13.43 2.60
N PRO A 23 -7.78 14.19 1.97
CA PRO A 23 -8.61 13.72 0.85
C PRO A 23 -7.83 13.25 -0.38
N GLU A 24 -6.58 13.64 -0.52
CA GLU A 24 -5.68 13.28 -1.62
C GLU A 24 -5.07 11.87 -1.46
N TRP A 25 -5.21 11.25 -0.28
CA TRP A 25 -4.76 9.88 -0.05
C TRP A 25 -5.87 8.89 -0.37
N THR A 26 -5.54 7.86 -1.15
CA THR A 26 -6.41 6.74 -1.46
C THR A 26 -5.95 5.48 -0.74
N ASN A 27 -6.89 4.66 -0.26
CA ASN A 27 -6.64 3.28 0.20
C ASN A 27 -7.14 2.23 -0.81
N SER A 28 -7.56 2.65 -2.00
CA SER A 28 -7.95 1.76 -3.10
C SER A 28 -6.73 0.95 -3.53
N TYR A 29 -6.78 -0.36 -3.30
CA TYR A 29 -5.67 -1.26 -3.60
C TYR A 29 -5.24 -1.17 -5.08
N GLN A 30 -6.22 -1.02 -5.97
CA GLN A 30 -5.96 -0.89 -7.41
C GLN A 30 -5.29 0.44 -7.76
N GLU A 31 -5.74 1.55 -7.17
CA GLU A 31 -5.13 2.87 -7.40
C GLU A 31 -3.72 2.96 -6.81
N MET A 32 -3.45 2.20 -5.74
CA MET A 32 -2.11 2.08 -5.17
C MET A 32 -1.16 1.20 -6.00
N GLY A 33 -1.58 0.67 -7.16
CA GLY A 33 -0.75 -0.15 -8.05
C GLY A 33 -0.99 -1.66 -7.93
N GLY A 34 -1.97 -2.09 -7.12
CA GLY A 34 -2.46 -3.46 -7.07
C GLY A 34 -1.38 -4.51 -6.81
N ASP A 35 -1.58 -5.70 -7.38
CA ASP A 35 -0.66 -6.82 -7.19
C ASP A 35 0.72 -6.59 -7.83
N GLU A 36 0.85 -5.72 -8.85
CA GLU A 36 2.14 -5.36 -9.44
C GLU A 36 3.06 -4.66 -8.43
N TYR A 37 2.49 -3.86 -7.54
CA TYR A 37 3.24 -3.17 -6.48
C TYR A 37 3.27 -3.95 -5.16
N TRP A 38 2.12 -4.47 -4.73
CA TRP A 38 1.87 -4.95 -3.37
C TRP A 38 1.61 -6.45 -3.26
N GLY A 39 1.53 -7.14 -4.40
CA GLY A 39 1.38 -8.58 -4.44
C GLY A 39 2.68 -9.30 -4.04
N GLU A 40 2.59 -10.63 -3.96
CA GLU A 40 3.77 -11.47 -3.78
C GLU A 40 4.73 -11.30 -4.97
N GLY A 41 5.98 -10.90 -4.71
CA GLY A 41 6.95 -10.58 -5.76
C GLY A 41 6.69 -9.24 -6.47
N GLY A 42 5.82 -8.39 -5.94
CA GLY A 42 5.62 -7.02 -6.44
C GLY A 42 6.81 -6.10 -6.18
N LYS A 43 6.80 -4.92 -6.81
CA LYS A 43 7.89 -3.93 -6.74
C LYS A 43 8.30 -3.57 -5.31
N VAL A 44 7.34 -3.44 -4.39
CA VAL A 44 7.64 -3.09 -3.00
C VAL A 44 8.32 -4.25 -2.28
N SER A 45 7.89 -5.50 -2.50
CA SER A 45 8.57 -6.66 -1.92
C SER A 45 10.02 -6.78 -2.41
N GLU A 46 10.28 -6.62 -3.71
CA GLU A 46 11.65 -6.65 -4.25
C GLU A 46 12.52 -5.52 -3.67
N ALA A 47 11.96 -4.32 -3.53
CA ALA A 47 12.65 -3.18 -2.93
C ALA A 47 12.98 -3.39 -1.46
N LEU A 48 12.11 -4.03 -0.68
CA LEU A 48 12.35 -4.36 0.71
C LEU A 48 13.39 -5.48 0.88
N GLU A 49 13.27 -6.54 0.08
CA GLU A 49 14.20 -7.68 0.11
C GLU A 49 15.64 -7.26 -0.22
N SER A 50 15.83 -6.40 -1.22
CA SER A 50 17.15 -5.83 -1.56
C SER A 50 17.78 -5.00 -0.43
N ARG A 51 16.97 -4.57 0.55
CA ARG A 51 17.41 -3.85 1.76
C ARG A 51 17.46 -4.75 3.01
N GLY A 52 17.26 -6.07 2.85
CA GLY A 52 17.23 -7.03 3.94
C GLY A 52 15.99 -6.92 4.84
N LEU A 53 14.92 -6.30 4.35
CA LEU A 53 13.64 -6.18 5.03
C LEU A 53 12.68 -7.26 4.52
N SER A 54 12.00 -7.94 5.44
CA SER A 54 11.01 -8.97 5.12
C SER A 54 9.87 -8.96 6.15
N GLY A 55 8.72 -9.50 5.75
CA GLY A 55 7.52 -9.56 6.60
C GLY A 55 6.23 -9.37 5.82
N ASN A 56 5.11 -9.37 6.53
CA ASN A 56 3.80 -9.04 5.93
C ASN A 56 3.76 -7.56 5.57
N ILE A 57 3.62 -7.28 4.27
CA ILE A 57 3.47 -5.92 3.73
C ILE A 57 1.98 -5.61 3.68
N LYS A 58 1.57 -4.59 4.43
CA LYS A 58 0.22 -4.07 4.40
C LYS A 58 0.23 -2.66 3.79
N PRO A 59 -0.15 -2.50 2.51
CA PRO A 59 -0.32 -1.15 1.94
C PRO A 59 -1.38 -0.40 2.75
N LEU A 60 -1.22 0.87 3.07
CA LEU A 60 -2.23 1.62 3.81
C LEU A 60 -2.86 2.69 2.94
N PHE A 61 -2.02 3.59 2.43
CA PHE A 61 -2.48 4.68 1.59
C PHE A 61 -1.44 5.04 0.53
N ALA A 62 -1.87 5.54 -0.61
CA ALA A 62 -1.01 6.25 -1.55
C ALA A 62 -1.57 7.64 -1.83
N MET A 63 -0.68 8.58 -2.11
CA MET A 63 -1.02 9.88 -2.65
C MET A 63 -0.35 10.00 -4.02
N ASP A 64 -1.15 10.24 -5.05
CA ASP A 64 -0.64 10.70 -6.34
C ASP A 64 -0.48 12.22 -6.25
N VAL A 65 0.74 12.67 -5.97
CA VAL A 65 1.06 14.09 -6.06
C VAL A 65 1.23 14.34 -7.55
N GLU A 66 0.39 15.18 -8.15
CA GLU A 66 0.28 15.51 -9.60
C GLU A 66 1.62 15.83 -10.34
N SER A 67 2.79 15.73 -9.69
CA SER A 67 4.11 16.17 -10.10
C SER A 67 5.25 15.13 -10.02
N GLY A 68 4.99 13.82 -9.89
CA GLY A 68 5.99 12.82 -10.33
C GLY A 68 6.79 12.05 -9.26
N SER A 69 6.26 11.88 -8.05
CA SER A 69 6.68 10.77 -7.18
C SER A 69 5.50 10.37 -6.29
N PRO A 70 4.84 9.23 -6.56
CA PRO A 70 3.77 8.75 -5.69
C PRO A 70 4.36 8.47 -4.31
N PHE A 71 3.71 8.98 -3.25
CA PHE A 71 4.08 8.65 -1.88
C PHE A 71 3.18 7.53 -1.39
N THR A 72 3.77 6.46 -0.88
CA THR A 72 3.03 5.32 -0.33
C THR A 72 3.34 5.16 1.14
N LEU A 73 2.30 4.96 1.96
CA LEU A 73 2.39 4.56 3.35
C LEU A 73 2.03 3.08 3.44
N PHE A 74 2.90 2.29 4.08
CA PHE A 74 2.63 0.89 4.35
C PHE A 74 3.16 0.46 5.71
N GLU A 75 2.60 -0.62 6.23
CA GLU A 75 3.06 -1.29 7.42
C GLU A 75 3.87 -2.53 7.04
N LEU A 76 5.02 -2.72 7.69
CA LEU A 76 5.83 -3.92 7.61
C LEU A 76 6.14 -4.39 9.04
N GLY A 77 5.55 -5.52 9.44
CA GLY A 77 5.80 -6.13 10.75
C GLY A 77 5.53 -5.19 11.94
N GLY A 78 4.44 -4.41 11.91
CA GLY A 78 4.07 -3.48 12.98
C GLY A 78 4.79 -2.13 12.95
N LYS A 79 5.58 -1.84 11.91
CA LYS A 79 6.25 -0.54 11.71
C LYS A 79 5.75 0.12 10.43
N PHE A 80 5.61 1.45 10.47
CA PHE A 80 5.16 2.25 9.34
C PHE A 80 6.32 2.78 8.53
N TYR A 81 6.20 2.76 7.21
CA TYR A 81 7.21 3.19 6.24
C TYR A 81 6.59 4.08 5.17
N PHE A 82 7.36 5.05 4.71
CA PHE A 82 7.08 5.81 3.49
C PHE A 82 8.01 5.34 2.37
N PHE A 83 7.47 5.14 1.18
CA PHE A 83 8.20 4.78 -0.03
C PHE A 83 7.71 5.60 -1.21
#